data_AF-A0A3N4IQF8-F1
#
_entry.id   AF-A0A3N4IQF8-F1
#
_cell.length_a   1.000
_cell.length_b   1.000
_cell.length_c   1.000
_cell.angle_alpha   90.00
_cell.angle_beta   90.00
_cell.angle_gamma   90.00
#
_symmetry.space_group_name_H-M   'P 1'
#
loop_
_entity.id
_entity.type
_entity.pdbx_description
1 polymer ?
#
loop_
_entity_poly.entity_id
_entity_poly.type
_entity_poly.pdbx_seq_one_letter_code
_entity_poly.pdbx_strand_id
1 'polypeptide(L)'
;MTVTFSREPLNLVNLHSRKYSGLVNEKAIGVVPAPNGGVTLLTKKDATKHSNKPASVINSTTFGPNTQPRKTYAGIVNSTAKKYYRPDLRKAAVARASAIKLSQRAKKDKAPAKPRGKKAVVASS
;
A
#
# COMPACT_ATOMS: atom_id res chain seq x y z
N MET A 1 -26.31 7.03 -0.54
CA MET A 1 -25.44 6.28 0.39
C MET A 1 -24.05 6.93 0.36
N THR A 2 -23.63 7.56 1.45
CA THR A 2 -22.35 8.28 1.52
C THR A 2 -21.21 7.31 1.84
N VAL A 3 -20.09 7.43 1.11
CA VAL A 3 -18.89 6.62 1.37
C VAL A 3 -17.99 7.39 2.32
N THR A 4 -17.68 6.79 3.48
CA THR A 4 -16.77 7.37 4.47
C THR A 4 -15.39 6.74 4.37
N PHE A 5 -14.34 7.56 4.41
CA PHE A 5 -12.95 7.13 4.34
C PHE A 5 -12.27 7.17 5.73
N SER A 6 -11.22 6.38 5.90
CA SER A 6 -10.41 6.27 7.11
C SER A 6 -8.92 6.31 6.76
N ARG A 7 -8.11 6.87 7.68
CA ARG A 7 -6.64 7.00 7.54
C ARG A 7 -5.83 6.07 8.44
N GLU A 8 -6.49 5.09 9.08
CA GLU A 8 -5.78 4.16 9.97
C GLU A 8 -4.66 3.38 9.22
N PRO A 9 -3.51 3.14 9.86
CA PRO A 9 -2.34 2.54 9.20
C PRO A 9 -2.56 1.07 8.80
N LEU A 10 -3.48 0.38 9.48
CA LEU A 10 -3.80 -1.04 9.28
C LEU A 10 -5.06 -1.25 8.43
N ASN A 11 -5.32 -0.34 7.48
CA ASN A 11 -6.43 -0.44 6.52
C ASN A 11 -5.89 -0.36 5.10
N LEU A 12 -6.23 -1.37 4.28
CA LEU A 12 -5.70 -1.53 2.92
C LEU A 12 -6.41 -0.69 1.85
N VAL A 13 -7.66 -0.28 2.07
CA VAL A 13 -8.45 0.43 1.05
C VAL A 13 -8.86 1.83 1.49
N ASN A 14 -8.49 2.22 2.72
CA ASN A 14 -8.85 3.51 3.33
C ASN A 14 -10.37 3.74 3.42
N LEU A 15 -11.18 2.68 3.36
CA LEU A 15 -12.63 2.74 3.54
C LEU A 15 -12.96 2.50 5.01
N HIS A 16 -13.87 3.31 5.56
CA HIS A 16 -14.42 3.05 6.88
C HIS A 16 -15.39 1.87 6.81
N SER A 17 -14.86 0.67 7.05
CA SER A 17 -15.63 -0.58 7.04
C SER A 17 -15.01 -1.57 8.01
N ARG A 18 -15.87 -2.34 8.70
CA ARG A 18 -15.43 -3.36 9.65
C ARG A 18 -14.44 -4.34 9.04
N LYS A 19 -14.60 -4.71 7.77
CA LYS A 19 -13.71 -5.67 7.09
C LYS A 19 -12.27 -5.20 7.03
N TYR A 20 -12.06 -3.90 6.79
CA TYR A 20 -10.74 -3.32 6.53
C TYR A 20 -10.15 -2.57 7.72
N SER A 21 -10.94 -2.30 8.77
CA SER A 21 -10.43 -1.61 9.95
C SER A 21 -9.47 -2.49 10.75
N GLY A 22 -8.30 -1.95 11.06
CA GLY A 22 -7.30 -2.63 11.86
C GLY A 22 -7.45 -2.36 13.36
N LEU A 23 -8.21 -1.33 13.74
CA LEU A 23 -8.51 -1.04 15.14
C LEU A 23 -9.43 -2.11 15.74
N VAL A 24 -10.50 -2.46 15.01
CA VAL A 24 -11.54 -3.37 15.52
C VAL A 24 -11.16 -4.84 15.36
N ASN A 25 -10.43 -5.20 14.31
CA ASN A 25 -10.06 -6.59 14.06
C ASN A 25 -8.82 -7.00 14.85
N GLU A 26 -8.81 -8.24 15.36
CA GLU A 26 -7.65 -8.86 16.01
C GLU A 26 -6.49 -9.06 15.02
N LYS A 27 -6.82 -9.56 13.82
CA LYS A 27 -5.88 -9.73 12.70
C LYS A 27 -6.07 -8.62 11.69
N ALA A 28 -5.00 -7.91 11.39
CA ALA A 28 -5.03 -6.78 10.47
C ALA A 28 -3.74 -6.70 9.66
N ILE A 29 -3.85 -6.22 8.43
CA ILE A 29 -2.75 -6.04 7.50
C ILE A 29 -2.74 -4.58 7.05
N GLY A 30 -1.62 -3.92 7.23
CA GLY A 30 -1.34 -2.60 6.66
C GLY A 30 -0.23 -2.71 5.62
N VAL A 31 -0.30 -1.89 4.58
CA VAL A 31 0.81 -1.75 3.63
C VAL A 31 1.05 -0.26 3.46
N VAL A 32 2.24 0.19 3.83
CA VAL A 32 2.62 1.61 3.87
C VAL A 32 3.91 1.84 3.10
N PRO A 33 4.13 3.06 2.55
CA PRO A 33 5.42 3.39 1.97
C PRO A 33 6.51 3.33 3.04
N ALA A 34 7.67 2.76 2.68
CA ALA A 34 8.84 2.78 3.54
C ALA A 34 9.53 4.17 3.49
N PRO A 35 10.22 4.61 4.55
CA PRO A 35 10.82 5.94 4.63
C PRO A 35 11.79 6.24 3.49
N ASN A 36 12.64 5.26 3.14
CA ASN A 36 13.68 5.38 2.12
C ASN A 36 13.24 4.79 0.77
N GLY A 37 11.93 4.78 0.50
CA GLY A 37 11.35 4.13 -0.67
C GLY A 37 11.16 2.61 -0.50
N GLY A 38 10.30 2.03 -1.34
CA GLY A 38 9.82 0.66 -1.17
C GLY A 38 8.56 0.59 -0.31
N VAL A 39 8.28 -0.59 0.25
CA VAL A 39 7.00 -0.91 0.87
C VAL A 39 7.23 -1.59 2.22
N THR A 40 6.55 -1.14 3.27
CA THR A 40 6.52 -1.81 4.57
C THR A 40 5.17 -2.51 4.76
N LEU A 41 5.22 -3.81 5.04
CA LEU A 41 4.09 -4.62 5.44
C LEU A 41 3.98 -4.58 6.96
N LEU A 42 2.81 -4.18 7.45
CA LEU A 42 2.44 -4.15 8.85
C LEU A 42 1.43 -5.27 9.11
N THR A 43 1.62 -6.01 10.20
CA THR A 43 0.69 -7.05 10.65
C THR A 43 0.50 -6.97 12.15
N LYS A 44 -0.70 -7.23 12.66
CA LYS A 44 -0.91 -7.39 14.10
C LYS A 44 -0.35 -8.72 14.59
N LYS A 45 0.36 -8.69 15.71
CA LYS A 45 0.76 -9.86 16.49
C LYS A 45 -0.46 -10.48 17.18
N ASP A 46 -0.30 -11.69 17.71
CA ASP A 46 -1.37 -12.42 18.36
C ASP A 46 -2.00 -11.62 19.51
N ALA A 47 -3.33 -11.43 19.40
CA ALA A 47 -4.12 -10.65 20.34
C ALA A 47 -4.04 -11.21 21.76
N THR A 48 -3.99 -12.53 21.92
CA THR A 48 -3.91 -13.21 23.23
C THR A 48 -2.68 -12.78 24.05
N LYS A 49 -1.55 -12.53 23.39
CA LYS A 49 -0.28 -12.16 24.05
C LYS A 49 -0.04 -10.64 24.09
N HIS A 50 -0.71 -9.89 23.22
CA HIS A 50 -0.37 -8.48 22.95
C HIS A 50 -1.56 -7.51 23.05
N SER A 51 -2.75 -7.97 23.48
CA SER A 51 -3.94 -7.11 23.64
C SER A 51 -3.65 -5.88 24.49
N ASN A 52 -2.99 -6.07 25.63
CA ASN A 52 -2.69 -4.99 26.59
C ASN A 52 -1.35 -4.28 26.28
N LYS A 53 -0.74 -4.55 25.13
CA LYS A 53 0.57 -4.01 24.73
C LYS A 53 0.48 -3.29 23.39
N PRO A 54 -0.27 -2.17 23.30
CA PRO A 54 -0.51 -1.47 22.03
C PRO A 54 0.79 -0.98 21.38
N ALA A 55 1.80 -0.62 22.17
CA ALA A 55 3.10 -0.17 21.66
C ALA A 55 3.86 -1.24 20.85
N SER A 56 3.68 -2.53 21.16
CA SER A 56 4.43 -3.63 20.56
C SER A 56 3.57 -4.61 19.76
N VAL A 57 2.27 -4.30 19.57
CA VAL A 57 1.31 -5.17 18.87
C VAL A 57 1.56 -5.27 17.37
N ILE A 58 2.28 -4.31 16.77
CA ILE A 58 2.54 -4.28 15.34
C ILE A 58 3.88 -4.96 15.04
N ASN A 59 3.86 -5.87 14.08
CA ASN A 59 5.05 -6.40 13.43
C ASN A 59 5.23 -5.72 12.07
N SER A 60 6.44 -5.25 11.78
CA SER A 60 6.79 -4.56 10.54
C SER A 60 7.82 -5.35 9.74
N THR A 61 7.60 -5.45 8.44
CA THR A 61 8.54 -6.08 7.50
C THR A 61 8.72 -5.17 6.30
N THR A 62 9.94 -4.70 6.10
CA THR A 62 10.24 -3.69 5.07
C THR A 62 10.85 -4.33 3.83
N PHE A 63 10.28 -4.03 2.67
CA PHE A 63 10.84 -4.33 1.37
C PHE A 63 11.46 -3.05 0.80
N GLY A 64 12.80 -3.03 0.68
CA GLY A 64 13.53 -1.85 0.26
C GLY A 64 13.25 -1.39 -1.18
N PRO A 65 13.74 -0.21 -1.58
CA PRO A 65 13.45 0.41 -2.87
C PRO A 65 13.91 -0.46 -4.05
N ASN A 66 15.09 -1.08 -3.93
CA ASN A 66 15.70 -1.92 -4.96
C ASN A 66 15.13 -3.34 -5.00
N THR A 67 14.21 -3.69 -4.09
CA THR A 67 13.61 -5.02 -4.08
C THR A 67 12.72 -5.19 -5.30
N GLN A 68 12.88 -6.28 -6.05
CA GLN A 68 12.06 -6.55 -7.24
C GLN A 68 10.56 -6.62 -6.87
N PRO A 69 9.65 -6.03 -7.67
CA PRO A 69 8.20 -6.05 -7.39
C PRO A 69 7.63 -7.45 -7.15
N ARG A 70 8.05 -8.44 -7.95
CA ARG A 70 7.64 -9.85 -7.78
C ARG A 70 8.00 -10.39 -6.39
N LYS A 71 9.22 -10.12 -5.90
CA LYS A 71 9.67 -10.56 -4.57
C LYS A 71 8.85 -9.89 -3.46
N THR A 72 8.55 -8.59 -3.60
CA THR A 72 7.69 -7.86 -2.67
C THR A 72 6.28 -8.48 -2.60
N TYR A 73 5.64 -8.72 -3.74
CA TYR A 73 4.28 -9.27 -3.77
C TYR A 73 4.23 -10.72 -3.27
N ALA A 74 5.20 -11.54 -3.66
CA ALA A 74 5.33 -12.91 -3.15
C ALA A 74 5.52 -12.91 -1.62
N GLY A 75 6.38 -12.03 -1.09
CA GLY A 75 6.59 -11.87 0.35
C GLY A 75 5.31 -11.50 1.09
N ILE A 76 4.54 -10.52 0.57
CA ILE A 76 3.24 -10.13 1.14
C ILE A 76 2.27 -11.31 1.14
N VAL A 77 2.15 -12.05 0.02
CA VAL A 77 1.27 -13.21 -0.08
C VAL A 77 1.68 -14.32 0.89
N ASN A 78 2.98 -14.58 1.03
CA ASN A 78 3.49 -15.59 1.94
C ASN A 78 3.18 -15.24 3.40
N SER A 79 3.27 -13.97 3.78
CA SER A 79 2.98 -13.51 5.15
C SER A 79 1.48 -13.43 5.47
N THR A 80 0.61 -13.30 4.46
CA THR A 80 -0.83 -13.05 4.66
C THR A 80 -1.71 -14.26 4.34
N ALA A 81 -1.50 -14.92 3.20
CA ALA A 81 -2.33 -16.01 2.72
C ALA A 81 -1.77 -17.39 3.07
N LYS A 82 -0.47 -17.62 2.86
CA LYS A 82 0.12 -18.96 3.11
C LYS A 82 0.16 -19.36 4.58
N LYS A 83 0.14 -18.40 5.50
CA LYS A 83 0.07 -18.65 6.95
C LYS A 83 -1.36 -18.69 7.49
N TYR A 84 -2.37 -18.80 6.62
CA TYR A 84 -3.79 -18.76 7.01
C TYR A 84 -4.16 -17.53 7.87
N TYR A 85 -3.49 -16.40 7.66
CA TYR A 85 -3.68 -15.23 8.50
C TYR A 85 -4.96 -14.48 8.11
N ARG A 86 -5.01 -13.94 6.89
CA ARG A 86 -6.17 -13.25 6.29
C ARG A 86 -6.17 -13.38 4.76
N PRO A 87 -6.53 -14.57 4.22
CA PRO A 87 -6.48 -14.82 2.78
C PRO A 87 -7.47 -13.93 2.00
N ASP A 88 -8.55 -13.48 2.64
CA ASP A 88 -9.55 -12.55 2.10
C ASP A 88 -8.95 -11.21 1.67
N LEU A 89 -7.92 -10.74 2.37
CA LEU A 89 -7.27 -9.45 2.12
C LEU A 89 -6.11 -9.51 1.12
N ARG A 90 -5.76 -10.72 0.62
CA ARG A 90 -4.60 -10.93 -0.26
C ARG A 90 -4.59 -9.99 -1.46
N LYS A 91 -5.72 -9.91 -2.18
CA LYS A 91 -5.85 -9.09 -3.39
C LYS A 91 -5.66 -7.61 -3.07
N ALA A 92 -6.30 -7.12 -2.00
CA ALA A 92 -6.19 -5.74 -1.56
C ALA A 92 -4.75 -5.38 -1.13
N ALA A 93 -4.07 -6.29 -0.42
CA ALA A 93 -2.70 -6.05 0.04
C ALA A 93 -1.71 -5.93 -1.12
N VAL A 94 -1.80 -6.84 -2.10
CA VAL A 94 -0.97 -6.79 -3.32
C VAL A 94 -1.28 -5.55 -4.14
N ALA A 95 -2.56 -5.20 -4.30
CA ALA A 95 -2.98 -4.00 -5.03
C ALA A 95 -2.38 -2.73 -4.40
N ARG A 96 -2.50 -2.56 -3.07
CA ARG A 96 -1.92 -1.41 -2.36
C ARG A 96 -0.39 -1.35 -2.50
N ALA A 97 0.29 -2.48 -2.35
CA ALA A 97 1.74 -2.54 -2.55
C ALA A 97 2.15 -2.12 -3.97
N SER A 98 1.39 -2.55 -4.97
CA SER A 98 1.65 -2.18 -6.36
C SER A 98 1.42 -0.69 -6.62
N ALA A 99 0.37 -0.11 -6.02
CA ALA A 99 0.09 1.32 -6.12
C ALA A 99 1.21 2.16 -5.48
N ILE A 100 1.72 1.76 -4.31
CA ILE A 100 2.86 2.44 -3.66
C ILE A 100 4.13 2.36 -4.52
N LYS A 101 4.44 1.18 -5.05
CA LYS A 101 5.60 1.05 -5.94
C LYS A 101 5.44 1.84 -7.23
N LEU A 102 4.23 1.92 -7.77
CA LEU A 102 3.94 2.74 -8.93
C LEU A 102 4.11 4.23 -8.62
N SER A 103 3.65 4.70 -7.46
CA SER A 103 3.80 6.10 -7.06
C SER A 103 5.25 6.50 -6.79
N GLN A 104 6.10 5.55 -6.42
CA GLN A 104 7.54 5.77 -6.19
C GLN A 104 8.38 5.75 -7.47
N ARG A 105 7.82 5.34 -8.62
CA ARG A 105 8.56 5.34 -9.88
C ARG A 105 8.77 6.76 -10.36
N ALA A 106 9.99 7.06 -10.80
CA ALA A 106 10.29 8.31 -11.51
C ALA A 106 9.36 8.43 -12.72
N LYS A 107 8.59 9.51 -12.78
CA LYS A 107 7.71 9.81 -13.90
C LYS A 107 8.56 10.51 -14.96
N LYS A 108 8.59 9.96 -16.17
CA LYS A 108 9.21 10.67 -17.30
C LYS A 108 8.47 11.99 -17.49
N ASP A 109 9.21 13.08 -17.68
CA ASP A 109 8.61 14.35 -18.05
C ASP A 109 7.75 14.13 -19.30
N LYS A 110 6.56 14.73 -19.28
CA LYS A 110 5.70 14.66 -20.47
C LYS A 110 6.47 15.29 -21.60
N ALA A 111 6.58 14.58 -22.74
CA ALA A 111 7.09 15.19 -23.95
C ALA A 111 6.35 16.51 -24.19
N PRO A 112 7.05 17.58 -24.61
CA PRO A 112 6.42 18.87 -24.82
C PRO A 112 5.21 18.70 -25.72
N ALA A 113 4.07 19.26 -25.31
CA ALA A 113 2.86 19.18 -26.10
C ALA A 113 3.13 19.80 -27.47
N LYS A 114 2.88 19.05 -28.55
CA LYS A 114 3.03 19.58 -29.90
C LYS A 114 2.18 20.85 -30.01
N PRO A 115 2.76 22.03 -30.34
CA PRO A 115 1.98 23.24 -30.48
C PRO A 115 0.93 23.03 -31.57
N ARG A 116 -0.30 23.50 -31.32
CA ARG A 116 -1.44 23.41 -32.25
C ARG A 116 -1.99 24.81 -32.53
N GLY A 117 -2.60 24.98 -33.70
CA GLY A 117 -3.23 26.24 -34.09
C GLY A 117 -2.23 27.41 -34.17
N LYS A 118 -2.65 28.61 -33.75
CA LYS A 118 -1.81 29.83 -33.83
C LYS A 118 -0.43 29.67 -33.15
N LYS A 119 -0.34 28.87 -32.09
CA LYS A 119 0.94 28.58 -31.42
C LYS A 119 1.91 27.74 -32.27
N ALA A 120 1.42 26.96 -33.23
CA ALA A 120 2.25 26.23 -34.18
C ALA A 120 2.79 27.17 -35.27
N VAL A 121 1.95 28.09 -35.76
CA VAL A 121 2.32 29.07 -36.79
C VAL A 121 3.43 30.00 -36.30
N VAL A 122 3.30 30.50 -35.05
CA VAL A 122 4.32 31.35 -34.41
C VAL A 122 5.61 30.59 -34.10
N ALA A 123 5.55 29.27 -33.89
CA ALA A 123 6.75 28.45 -33.65
C ALA A 123 7.47 28.05 -34.96
N SER A 124 6.84 28.24 -36.12
CA SER A 124 7.40 27.97 -37.45
C SER A 124 7.79 29.22 -38.24
N SER A 125 7.53 30.41 -37.68
CA SER A 125 7.95 31.71 -38.22
C SER A 125 9.23 32.15 -37.52
#